data_AF-A0A5F9CRH4-F1
#
_entry.id   AF-A0A5F9CRH4-F1
#
_cell.length_a   1.000
_cell.length_b   1.000
_cell.length_c   1.000
_cell.angle_alpha   90.00
_cell.angle_beta   90.00
_cell.angle_gamma   90.00
#
_symmetry.space_group_name_H-M   'P 1'
#
loop_
_entity.id
_entity.type
_entity.pdbx_description
1 polymer ?
#
loop_
_entity_poly.entity_id
_entity_poly.type
_entity_poly.pdbx_seq_one_letter_code
_entity_poly.pdbx_strand_id
1 'polypeptide(L)'
;VVGTGRSLPPSPPFFPLQSRPGPPPTVASTEGEEGEPFSHSGLQLEGPITAIRVRVNSFNIVGLQVRYGKVWSDYVSGKLGDLEEIFLHPGESVIEVSGSYSNYLKTLNFVTDEGRFLSFGKDTGVIFYAVPLDPNTVL
;
A
#
# COMPACT_ATOMS: atom_id res chain seq x y z
N VAL A 1 -53.02 7.91 4.01
CA VAL A 1 -51.84 7.47 3.23
C VAL A 1 -50.77 8.54 3.42
N VAL A 2 -49.77 8.29 4.27
CA VAL A 2 -48.63 9.21 4.47
C VAL A 2 -47.37 8.38 4.25
N GLY A 3 -46.67 8.67 3.16
CA GLY A 3 -45.49 7.96 2.73
C GLY A 3 -44.26 8.30 3.57
N THR A 4 -43.57 7.27 4.03
CA THR A 4 -42.27 7.39 4.69
C THR A 4 -41.18 7.52 3.63
N GLY A 5 -40.70 8.74 3.42
CA GLY A 5 -39.49 9.00 2.64
C GLY A 5 -38.25 8.52 3.41
N ARG A 6 -37.55 7.52 2.87
CA ARG A 6 -36.23 7.10 3.37
C ARG A 6 -35.18 8.09 2.87
N SER A 7 -34.49 8.77 3.79
CA SER A 7 -33.33 9.60 3.50
C SER A 7 -32.17 8.73 3.02
N LEU A 8 -31.62 9.03 1.85
CA LEU A 8 -30.36 8.43 1.40
C LEU A 8 -29.19 9.02 2.21
N PRO A 9 -28.13 8.24 2.51
CA PRO A 9 -26.92 8.78 3.12
C PRO A 9 -26.23 9.77 2.15
N PRO A 10 -25.52 10.79 2.68
CA PRO A 10 -24.82 11.75 1.85
C PRO A 10 -23.73 11.04 1.02
N SER A 11 -23.72 11.31 -0.28
CA SER A 11 -22.65 10.89 -1.18
C SER A 11 -21.30 11.41 -0.67
N PRO A 12 -20.25 10.59 -0.60
CA PRO A 12 -18.91 11.08 -0.26
C PRO A 12 -18.44 12.09 -1.32
N PRO A 13 -17.66 13.12 -0.92
CA PRO A 13 -17.17 14.13 -1.84
C PRO A 13 -16.33 13.49 -2.95
N PHE A 14 -16.68 13.79 -4.19
CA PHE A 14 -15.94 13.39 -5.38
C PHE A 14 -14.66 14.24 -5.44
N PHE A 15 -13.50 13.65 -5.20
CA PHE A 15 -12.21 14.30 -5.41
C PHE A 15 -11.65 13.88 -6.78
N PRO A 16 -11.67 14.76 -7.80
CA PRO A 16 -10.96 14.48 -9.03
C PRO A 16 -9.49 14.87 -8.80
N LEU A 17 -8.60 13.91 -8.54
CA LEU A 17 -7.17 14.14 -8.72
C LEU A 17 -6.71 13.50 -10.03
N GLN A 18 -6.72 14.32 -11.07
CA GLN A 18 -5.76 14.19 -12.17
C GLN A 18 -4.35 14.28 -11.57
N SER A 19 -3.71 13.14 -11.35
CA SER A 19 -2.25 13.09 -11.33
C SER A 19 -1.83 12.21 -12.50
N ARG A 20 -1.64 12.87 -13.65
CA ARG A 20 -0.90 12.30 -14.77
C ARG A 20 0.40 11.73 -14.19
N PRO A 21 0.72 10.43 -14.37
CA PRO A 21 2.03 9.93 -14.00
C PRO A 21 3.05 10.76 -14.79
N GLY A 22 3.92 11.48 -14.08
CA GLY A 22 5.14 11.98 -14.71
C GLY A 22 5.91 10.80 -15.31
N PRO A 23 6.77 11.02 -16.31
CA PRO A 23 7.62 9.94 -16.81
C PRO A 23 8.34 9.28 -15.62
N PRO A 24 8.44 7.93 -15.58
CA PRO A 24 9.16 7.26 -14.52
C PRO A 24 10.56 7.86 -14.43
N PRO A 25 11.06 8.19 -13.23
CA PRO A 25 12.44 8.66 -13.10
C PRO A 25 13.34 7.55 -13.65
N THR A 26 14.01 7.83 -14.76
CA THR A 26 15.10 6.99 -15.25
C THR A 26 16.22 7.16 -14.24
N VAL A 27 16.35 6.22 -13.31
CA VAL A 27 17.43 6.27 -12.32
C VAL A 27 18.74 5.93 -13.05
N ALA A 28 19.57 6.96 -13.22
CA ALA A 28 20.95 6.78 -13.62
C ALA A 28 21.69 6.21 -12.40
N SER A 29 22.11 4.95 -12.50
CA SER A 29 22.95 4.28 -11.51
C SER A 29 24.23 5.08 -11.28
N THR A 30 24.33 5.72 -10.12
CA THR A 30 25.59 6.21 -9.59
C THR A 30 25.72 5.65 -8.17
N GLU A 31 26.79 4.90 -7.98
CA GLU A 31 27.05 4.09 -6.80
C GLU A 31 27.11 4.94 -5.51
N GLY A 32 26.39 4.48 -4.47
CA GLY A 32 26.68 4.79 -3.08
C GLY A 32 25.72 5.72 -2.33
N GLU A 33 24.51 5.24 -2.01
CA GLU A 33 23.72 5.50 -0.77
C GLU A 33 22.27 4.99 -0.91
N GLU A 34 21.83 4.70 -2.13
CA GLU A 34 20.47 4.27 -2.44
C GLU A 34 20.29 2.75 -2.23
N GLY A 35 19.14 2.34 -1.68
CA GLY A 35 18.84 0.93 -1.45
C GLY A 35 18.78 0.14 -2.76
N GLU A 36 19.09 -1.16 -2.69
CA GLU A 36 19.00 -2.05 -3.86
C GLU A 36 17.54 -2.17 -4.33
N PRO A 37 17.27 -2.03 -5.64
CA PRO A 37 15.93 -2.18 -6.18
C PRO A 37 15.44 -3.62 -6.02
N PHE A 38 14.17 -3.80 -5.70
CA PHE A 38 13.51 -5.11 -5.62
C PHE A 38 12.19 -5.12 -6.38
N SER A 39 11.75 -6.30 -6.81
CA SER A 39 10.48 -6.49 -7.52
C SER A 39 9.82 -7.81 -7.14
N HIS A 40 8.49 -7.79 -6.96
CA HIS A 40 7.69 -8.98 -6.71
C HIS A 40 6.90 -9.47 -7.93
N SER A 41 7.20 -8.95 -9.14
CA SER A 41 6.45 -9.28 -10.36
C SER A 41 6.31 -10.78 -10.62
N GLY A 42 7.37 -11.58 -10.39
CA GLY A 42 7.32 -13.03 -10.54
C GLY A 42 6.46 -13.77 -9.52
N LEU A 43 6.20 -13.17 -8.34
CA LEU A 43 5.46 -13.82 -7.25
C LEU A 43 3.94 -13.76 -7.44
N GLN A 44 3.44 -12.96 -8.38
CA GLN A 44 2.02 -12.90 -8.71
C GLN A 44 1.49 -14.26 -9.21
N LEU A 45 2.37 -15.12 -9.74
CA LEU A 45 2.03 -16.48 -10.16
C LEU A 45 1.73 -17.42 -8.98
N GLU A 46 2.21 -17.09 -7.77
CA GLU A 46 1.94 -17.86 -6.54
C GLU A 46 0.52 -17.61 -6.00
N GLY A 47 -0.14 -16.54 -6.45
CA GLY A 47 -1.51 -16.18 -6.10
C GLY A 47 -1.66 -14.72 -5.65
N PRO A 48 -2.87 -14.33 -5.22
CA PRO A 48 -3.15 -12.96 -4.78
C PRO A 48 -2.42 -12.61 -3.48
N ILE A 49 -2.34 -11.33 -3.15
CA ILE A 49 -1.84 -10.90 -1.84
C ILE A 49 -2.77 -11.45 -0.75
N THR A 50 -2.20 -12.12 0.24
CA THR A 50 -2.95 -12.74 1.37
C THR A 50 -2.48 -12.28 2.73
N ALA A 51 -1.30 -11.66 2.81
CA ALA A 51 -0.77 -11.07 4.03
C ALA A 51 0.31 -10.05 3.72
N ILE A 52 0.49 -9.11 4.65
CA ILE A 52 1.49 -8.05 4.57
C ILE A 52 2.25 -8.02 5.90
N ARG A 53 3.57 -7.95 5.81
CA ARG A 53 4.49 -7.74 6.92
C ARG A 53 5.26 -6.45 6.69
N VAL A 54 5.23 -5.56 7.66
CA VAL A 54 5.99 -4.32 7.64
C VAL A 54 6.83 -4.25 8.89
N ARG A 55 8.13 -4.03 8.75
CA ARG A 55 8.98 -3.68 9.89
C ARG A 55 9.00 -2.18 10.04
N VAL A 56 8.72 -1.68 11.23
CA VAL A 56 8.69 -0.26 11.55
C VAL A 56 9.63 0.04 12.71
N ASN A 57 10.33 1.17 12.65
CA ASN A 57 11.04 1.70 13.80
C ASN A 57 10.42 3.04 14.23
N SER A 58 11.06 3.73 15.17
CA SER A 58 10.53 4.99 15.72
C SER A 58 10.33 6.09 14.69
N PHE A 59 10.91 5.98 13.48
CA PHE A 59 10.92 7.03 12.46
C PHE A 59 10.55 6.58 11.05
N ASN A 60 10.72 5.31 10.68
CA ASN A 60 10.64 4.84 9.30
C ASN A 60 10.03 3.44 9.20
N ILE A 61 9.53 3.11 8.02
CA ILE A 61 9.37 1.74 7.56
C ILE A 61 10.77 1.22 7.17
N VAL A 62 11.15 0.12 7.81
CA VAL A 62 12.49 -0.48 7.72
C VAL A 62 12.47 -1.74 6.89
N GLY A 63 11.32 -2.35 6.61
CA GLY A 63 11.27 -3.53 5.74
C GLY A 63 9.85 -3.90 5.36
N LEU A 64 9.73 -4.63 4.26
CA LEU A 64 8.46 -5.06 3.68
C LEU A 64 8.58 -6.52 3.24
N GLN A 65 7.56 -7.30 3.53
CA GLN A 65 7.41 -8.66 3.03
C GLN A 65 5.94 -8.88 2.72
N VAL A 66 5.65 -9.47 1.56
CA VAL A 66 4.28 -9.66 1.08
C VAL A 66 4.06 -11.15 0.82
N ARG A 67 2.88 -11.65 1.16
CA ARG A 67 2.51 -13.04 0.95
C ARG A 67 1.60 -13.19 -0.26
N TYR A 68 2.04 -13.96 -1.24
CA TYR A 68 1.29 -14.29 -2.45
C TYR A 68 0.76 -15.72 -2.35
N GLY A 69 -0.57 -15.86 -2.33
CA GLY A 69 -1.26 -17.13 -2.11
C GLY A 69 -0.88 -17.80 -0.79
N LYS A 70 0.11 -18.69 -0.80
CA LYS A 70 0.66 -19.31 0.41
C LYS A 70 2.13 -19.01 0.68
N VAL A 71 2.80 -18.36 -0.26
CA VAL A 71 4.25 -18.15 -0.31
C VAL A 71 4.57 -16.72 0.14
N TRP A 72 5.53 -16.57 1.05
CA TRP A 72 6.05 -15.25 1.41
C TRP A 72 7.14 -14.85 0.40
N SER A 73 7.17 -13.57 0.03
CA SER A 73 8.29 -12.98 -0.69
C SER A 73 9.57 -13.09 0.14
N ASP A 74 10.73 -12.95 -0.49
CA ASP A 74 11.97 -12.76 0.25
C ASP A 74 11.85 -11.54 1.17
N TYR A 75 12.41 -11.66 2.37
CA TYR A 75 12.44 -10.53 3.30
C TYR A 75 13.52 -9.57 2.85
N VAL A 76 13.11 -8.41 2.34
CA VAL A 76 14.03 -7.35 1.95
C VAL A 76 14.10 -6.34 3.09
N SER A 77 15.33 -5.96 3.47
CA SER A 77 15.71 -4.84 4.34
C SER A 77 16.17 -5.19 5.79
N GLY A 78 16.35 -4.15 6.62
CA GLY A 78 17.05 -4.19 7.91
C GLY A 78 16.31 -4.89 9.06
N LYS A 79 17.03 -5.22 10.13
CA LYS A 79 16.52 -5.96 11.30
C LYS A 79 16.02 -5.08 12.45
N LEU A 80 16.20 -3.76 12.37
CA LEU A 80 15.89 -2.84 13.46
C LEU A 80 14.41 -2.43 13.43
N GLY A 81 13.73 -2.55 14.58
CA GLY A 81 12.32 -2.18 14.74
C GLY A 81 11.39 -3.38 14.91
N ASP A 82 10.12 -3.10 15.10
CA ASP A 82 9.06 -4.07 15.37
C ASP A 82 8.48 -4.59 14.06
N LEU A 83 8.20 -5.89 14.00
CA LEU A 83 7.59 -6.53 12.83
C LEU A 83 6.09 -6.60 13.06
N GLU A 84 5.34 -5.85 12.25
CA GLU A 84 3.89 -5.87 12.21
C GLU A 84 3.43 -6.76 11.07
N GLU A 85 2.42 -7.60 11.32
CA GLU A 85 1.91 -8.60 10.37
C GLU A 85 0.39 -8.59 10.37
N ILE A 86 -0.20 -8.55 9.18
CA ILE A 86 -1.64 -8.59 9.01
C ILE A 86 -1.98 -9.54 7.87
N PHE A 87 -2.94 -10.44 8.11
CA PHE A 87 -3.54 -11.28 7.08
C PHE A 87 -4.77 -10.59 6.48
N LEU A 88 -4.91 -10.75 5.18
CA LEU A 88 -6.12 -10.42 4.47
C LEU A 88 -7.14 -11.54 4.68
N HIS A 89 -8.42 -11.18 4.71
CA HIS A 89 -9.51 -12.14 4.72
C HIS A 89 -9.57 -12.89 3.38
N PRO A 90 -10.15 -14.09 3.34
CA PRO A 90 -10.27 -14.84 2.09
C PRO A 90 -11.06 -14.06 1.02
N GLY A 91 -10.39 -13.71 -0.08
CA GLY A 91 -11.00 -12.96 -1.19
C GLY A 91 -10.85 -11.44 -1.08
N GLU A 92 -10.39 -10.93 0.06
CA GLU A 92 -10.09 -9.51 0.24
C GLU A 92 -8.88 -9.12 -0.60
N SER A 93 -8.96 -7.94 -1.22
CA SER A 93 -7.92 -7.39 -2.09
C SER A 93 -7.60 -5.96 -1.71
N VAL A 94 -6.33 -5.56 -1.92
CA VAL A 94 -5.92 -4.17 -1.76
C VAL A 94 -6.37 -3.37 -2.99
N ILE A 95 -7.05 -2.26 -2.78
CA ILE A 95 -7.59 -1.40 -3.84
C ILE A 95 -6.95 -0.02 -3.88
N GLU A 96 -6.29 0.40 -2.81
CA GLU A 96 -5.58 1.66 -2.74
C GLU A 96 -4.42 1.54 -1.75
N VAL A 97 -3.32 2.21 -2.07
CA VAL A 97 -2.20 2.39 -1.15
C VAL A 97 -1.93 3.88 -1.01
N SER A 98 -1.91 4.38 0.20
CA SER A 98 -1.42 5.72 0.52
C SER A 98 -0.31 5.65 1.55
N GLY A 99 0.37 6.76 1.76
CA GLY A 99 1.42 6.81 2.77
C GLY A 99 2.18 8.11 2.72
N SER A 100 3.34 8.10 3.35
CA SER A 100 4.20 9.26 3.45
C SER A 100 5.67 8.90 3.42
N TYR A 101 6.50 9.84 2.96
CA TYR A 101 7.94 9.67 2.88
C TYR A 101 8.69 10.98 3.16
N SER A 102 9.98 10.85 3.48
CA SER A 102 10.94 11.95 3.38
C SER A 102 12.20 11.48 2.65
N ASN A 103 13.29 11.18 3.35
CA ASN A 103 14.44 10.46 2.78
C ASN A 103 14.18 8.95 2.72
N TYR A 104 13.24 8.47 3.53
CA TYR A 104 12.82 7.07 3.62
C TYR A 104 11.30 7.01 3.73
N LEU A 105 10.73 5.83 3.47
CA LEU A 105 9.31 5.58 3.66
C LEU A 105 8.94 5.67 5.15
N LYS A 106 7.86 6.40 5.45
CA LYS A 106 7.43 6.74 6.81
C LYS A 106 6.14 6.03 7.20
N THR A 107 5.18 6.00 6.27
CA THR A 107 3.91 5.29 6.43
C THR A 107 3.52 4.52 5.18
N LEU A 108 2.75 3.46 5.41
CA LEU A 108 1.98 2.75 4.41
C LEU A 108 0.59 2.48 4.97
N ASN A 109 -0.42 2.82 4.20
CA ASN A 109 -1.82 2.58 4.48
C ASN A 109 -2.39 1.78 3.31
N PHE A 110 -2.86 0.57 3.57
CA PHE A 110 -3.54 -0.25 2.58
C PHE A 110 -5.04 -0.17 2.82
N VAL A 111 -5.77 0.24 1.79
CA VAL A 111 -7.24 0.19 1.76
C VAL A 111 -7.66 -1.03 0.98
N THR A 112 -8.62 -1.75 1.54
CA THR A 112 -9.12 -3.02 0.99
C THR A 112 -10.54 -2.88 0.48
N ASP A 113 -10.95 -3.78 -0.42
CA ASP A 113 -12.32 -3.85 -0.93
C ASP A 113 -13.37 -4.20 0.14
N GLU A 114 -12.94 -4.78 1.26
CA GLU A 114 -13.77 -4.97 2.46
C GLU A 114 -13.86 -3.73 3.36
N GLY A 115 -13.23 -2.62 2.98
CA GLY A 115 -13.28 -1.35 3.72
C GLY A 115 -12.38 -1.31 4.97
N ARG A 116 -11.44 -2.25 5.11
CA ARG A 116 -10.41 -2.19 6.16
C ARG A 116 -9.29 -1.24 5.77
N PHE A 117 -8.76 -0.54 6.78
CA PHE A 117 -7.59 0.33 6.67
C PHE A 117 -6.43 -0.30 7.46
N LEU A 118 -5.40 -0.75 6.75
CA LEU A 118 -4.23 -1.40 7.34
C LEU A 118 -3.07 -0.38 7.34
N SER A 119 -2.85 0.26 8.48
CA SER A 119 -1.90 1.36 8.62
C SER A 119 -0.63 0.94 9.37
N PHE A 120 0.52 1.29 8.82
CA PHE A 120 1.84 0.99 9.36
C PHE A 120 2.70 2.26 9.42
N GLY A 121 3.50 2.40 10.49
CA GLY A 121 4.48 3.48 10.62
C GLY A 121 3.94 4.76 11.26
N LYS A 122 4.52 5.92 10.92
CA LYS A 122 4.17 7.23 11.53
C LYS A 122 3.93 8.34 10.50
N ASP A 123 2.74 8.93 10.54
CA ASP A 123 2.28 9.93 9.57
C ASP A 123 3.04 11.26 9.69
N THR A 124 4.18 11.30 9.02
CA THR A 124 5.09 12.43 8.93
C THR A 124 5.68 12.49 7.52
N GLY A 125 6.00 13.70 7.05
CA GLY A 125 6.61 13.91 5.73
C GLY A 125 5.60 14.22 4.63
N VAL A 126 6.00 13.95 3.39
CA VAL A 126 5.20 14.21 2.18
C VAL A 126 4.27 13.05 1.92
N ILE A 127 2.98 13.33 1.70
CA ILE A 127 1.94 12.32 1.50
C ILE A 127 1.83 11.92 0.02
N PHE A 128 1.57 10.65 -0.25
CA PHE A 128 1.24 10.13 -1.58
C PHE A 128 0.00 9.23 -1.55
N TYR A 129 -0.61 9.08 -2.72
CA TYR A 129 -1.74 8.20 -2.98
C TYR A 129 -1.50 7.44 -4.28
N ALA A 130 -1.76 6.14 -4.25
CA ALA A 130 -1.65 5.24 -5.39
C ALA A 130 -2.97 4.46 -5.52
N VAL A 131 -3.70 4.78 -6.58
CA VAL A 131 -4.95 4.12 -6.97
C VAL A 131 -4.79 3.46 -8.34
N PRO A 132 -5.39 2.28 -8.58
CA PRO A 132 -5.40 1.67 -9.90
C PRO A 132 -6.02 2.60 -10.94
N LEU A 133 -5.38 2.71 -12.11
CA LEU A 133 -5.87 3.57 -13.20
C LEU A 133 -7.05 2.93 -13.96
N ASP A 134 -7.10 1.60 -14.00
CA ASP A 134 -8.10 0.85 -14.74
C ASP A 134 -9.23 0.37 -13.83
N PRO A 135 -10.51 0.51 -14.26
CA PRO A 135 -11.64 -0.02 -13.52
C PRO A 135 -11.49 -1.52 -13.24
N ASN A 136 -11.87 -1.95 -12.03
CA ASN A 136 -11.85 -3.35 -11.56
C ASN A 136 -10.46 -3.98 -11.46
N THR A 137 -9.40 -3.17 -11.36
CA THR A 137 -8.05 -3.65 -11.06
C THR A 137 -7.78 -3.55 -9.57
N VAL A 138 -7.18 -4.59 -9.00
CA VAL A 138 -6.67 -4.65 -7.62
C VAL A 138 -5.15 -4.68 -7.64
N LEU A 139 -4.52 -4.29 -6.53
CA LEU A 139 -3.06 -4.22 -6.38
C LEU A 139 -2.43 -5.56 -5.97
#